data_AF-A0A506U2J8-F1
#
_entry.id   AF-A0A506U2J8-F1
#
_cell.length_a   1.000
_cell.length_b   1.000
_cell.length_c   1.000
_cell.angle_alpha   90.00
_cell.angle_beta   90.00
_cell.angle_gamma   90.00
#
_symmetry.space_group_name_H-M   'P 1'
#
loop_
_entity.id
_entity.type
_entity.pdbx_description
1 polymer ?
#
loop_
_entity_poly.entity_id
_entity_poly.type
_entity_poly.pdbx_seq_one_letter_code
_entity_poly.pdbx_strand_id
1 'polypeptide(L)'
;MTDFDRSPDGLVFTPAIQAAQARYGSRRHYAEATWPIDISRELETFITAQRSCFLASASAAGRPYIQHRGGPAGFLKVLDSRTLGMADLATSPTEQPLIISA
;
A
#
# COMPACT_ATOMS: atom_id res chain seq x y z
N MET A 1 -10.58 -0.76 -16.19
CA MET A 1 -9.73 -0.97 -14.99
C MET A 1 -10.05 -2.36 -14.50
N THR A 2 -9.16 -3.30 -14.83
CA THR A 2 -9.38 -4.75 -14.81
C THR A 2 -9.57 -5.29 -13.39
N ASP A 3 -10.43 -6.30 -13.24
CA ASP A 3 -10.71 -7.15 -12.06
C ASP A 3 -9.66 -7.13 -10.93
N PHE A 4 -9.75 -6.11 -10.06
CA PHE A 4 -9.10 -6.11 -8.75
C PHE A 4 -9.96 -6.84 -7.69
N ASP A 5 -11.01 -7.55 -8.09
CA ASP A 5 -12.12 -7.82 -7.17
C ASP A 5 -11.70 -8.64 -5.94
N ARG A 6 -10.92 -9.76 -6.00
CA ARG A 6 -10.92 -10.68 -4.82
C ARG A 6 -9.66 -11.41 -4.38
N SER A 7 -8.46 -11.15 -4.92
CA SER A 7 -7.22 -11.66 -4.28
C SER A 7 -5.97 -10.88 -4.70
N PRO A 8 -5.11 -10.45 -3.76
CA PRO A 8 -3.78 -9.90 -4.06
C PRO A 8 -2.84 -10.89 -4.74
N ASP A 9 -3.15 -12.19 -4.79
CA ASP A 9 -2.25 -13.21 -5.35
C ASP A 9 -1.81 -12.89 -6.79
N GLY A 10 -2.73 -12.38 -7.62
CA GLY A 10 -2.44 -11.99 -9.00
C GLY A 10 -1.59 -10.72 -9.13
N LEU A 11 -1.51 -9.91 -8.07
CA LEU A 11 -0.72 -8.68 -8.01
C LEU A 11 0.66 -8.92 -7.40
N VAL A 12 0.71 -9.69 -6.31
CA VAL A 12 1.91 -9.90 -5.49
C VAL A 12 2.77 -11.03 -6.05
N PHE A 13 2.16 -12.06 -6.67
CA PHE A 13 2.87 -13.24 -7.15
C PHE A 13 2.82 -13.35 -8.67
N THR A 14 3.80 -12.74 -9.32
CA THR A 14 4.05 -12.94 -10.77
C THR A 14 4.29 -14.44 -11.07
N PRO A 15 4.14 -14.88 -12.34
CA PRO A 15 4.40 -16.28 -12.70
C PRO A 15 5.79 -16.78 -12.26
N ALA A 16 6.81 -15.92 -12.33
CA ALA A 16 8.16 -16.23 -11.87
C ALA A 16 8.22 -16.46 -10.35
N ILE A 17 7.49 -15.65 -9.56
CA ILE A 17 7.43 -15.84 -8.11
C ILE A 17 6.64 -17.10 -7.76
N GLN A 18 5.53 -17.38 -8.43
CA GLN A 18 4.77 -18.62 -8.19
C GLN A 18 5.62 -19.88 -8.49
N ALA A 19 6.42 -19.85 -9.55
CA ALA A 19 7.36 -20.93 -9.86
C ALA A 19 8.43 -21.08 -8.77
N ALA A 20 8.98 -19.98 -8.25
CA ALA A 20 9.90 -20.00 -7.13
C ALA A 20 9.23 -20.56 -5.86
N GLN A 21 8.00 -20.13 -5.53
CA GLN A 21 7.23 -20.67 -4.41
C GLN A 21 7.00 -22.18 -4.53
N ALA A 22 6.72 -22.68 -5.73
CA ALA A 22 6.57 -24.12 -5.97
C ALA A 22 7.89 -24.86 -5.75
N ARG A 23 9.00 -24.32 -6.28
CA ARG A 23 10.35 -24.88 -6.10
C ARG A 23 10.78 -24.95 -4.63
N TYR A 24 10.43 -23.95 -3.84
CA TYR A 24 10.80 -23.86 -2.42
C TYR A 24 9.69 -24.34 -1.47
N GLY A 25 8.60 -24.91 -2.00
CA GLY A 25 7.54 -25.55 -1.21
C GLY A 25 6.53 -24.62 -0.53
N SER A 26 6.62 -23.30 -0.71
CA SER A 26 5.71 -22.34 -0.07
C SER A 26 4.41 -22.09 -0.86
N ARG A 27 4.29 -22.58 -2.10
CA ARG A 27 3.14 -22.27 -2.98
C ARG A 27 1.80 -22.64 -2.37
N ARG A 28 1.71 -23.80 -1.71
CA ARG A 28 0.46 -24.27 -1.08
C ARG A 28 -0.07 -23.29 -0.04
N HIS A 29 0.82 -22.78 0.81
CA HIS A 29 0.44 -21.85 1.89
C HIS A 29 -0.17 -20.55 1.34
N TYR A 30 0.44 -19.98 0.30
CA TYR A 30 -0.08 -18.77 -0.34
C TYR A 30 -1.33 -19.02 -1.19
N ALA A 31 -1.49 -20.20 -1.78
CA ALA A 31 -2.68 -20.54 -2.57
C ALA A 31 -3.95 -20.74 -1.71
N GLU A 32 -3.78 -21.15 -0.45
CA GLU A 32 -4.87 -21.32 0.53
C GLU A 32 -5.08 -20.05 1.38
N ALA A 33 -4.23 -19.03 1.23
CA ALA A 33 -4.29 -17.82 2.02
C ALA A 33 -5.55 -17.01 1.70
N THR A 34 -6.26 -16.60 2.75
CA THR A 34 -7.28 -15.56 2.63
C THR A 34 -6.62 -14.20 2.83
N TRP A 35 -6.98 -13.24 2.00
CA TRP A 35 -6.45 -11.89 2.05
C TRP A 35 -7.56 -10.89 2.38
N PRO A 36 -7.85 -10.65 3.67
CA PRO A 36 -8.79 -9.62 4.06
C PRO A 36 -8.32 -8.27 3.52
N ILE A 37 -9.21 -7.59 2.79
CA ILE A 37 -8.94 -6.26 2.23
C ILE A 37 -9.54 -5.13 3.08
N ASP A 38 -10.32 -5.48 4.10
CA ASP A 38 -10.86 -4.54 5.07
C ASP A 38 -9.88 -4.30 6.21
N ILE A 39 -9.83 -3.04 6.67
CA ILE A 39 -9.08 -2.61 7.84
C ILE A 39 -9.81 -3.13 9.09
N SER A 40 -9.22 -4.14 9.75
CA SER A 40 -9.74 -4.64 11.03
C SER A 40 -9.50 -3.64 12.15
N ARG A 41 -10.18 -3.84 13.29
CA ARG A 41 -9.94 -3.05 14.51
C ARG A 41 -8.48 -3.18 14.99
N GLU A 42 -7.87 -4.36 14.88
CA GLU A 42 -6.45 -4.50 15.26
C GLU A 42 -5.55 -3.71 14.30
N LEU A 43 -5.83 -3.76 13.00
CA LEU A 43 -5.07 -3.01 12.00
C LEU A 43 -5.24 -1.50 12.18
N GLU A 44 -6.44 -1.01 12.48
CA GLU A 44 -6.68 0.39 12.82
C GLU A 44 -5.87 0.83 14.04
N THR A 45 -5.84 0.02 15.10
CA THR A 45 -5.05 0.29 16.30
C THR A 45 -3.56 0.37 15.97
N PHE A 46 -3.07 -0.53 15.11
CA PHE A 46 -1.69 -0.49 14.63
C PHE A 46 -1.40 0.77 13.82
N ILE A 47 -2.24 1.08 12.82
CA ILE A 47 -2.06 2.20 11.88
C ILE A 47 -2.04 3.53 12.64
N THR A 48 -2.99 3.74 13.54
CA THR A 48 -3.14 5.01 14.27
C THR A 48 -2.00 5.25 15.26
N ALA A 49 -1.32 4.20 15.74
CA ALA A 49 -0.14 4.31 16.58
C ALA A 49 1.14 4.69 15.80
N GLN A 50 1.15 4.53 14.47
CA GLN A 50 2.34 4.82 13.68
C GLN A 50 2.66 6.31 13.66
N ARG A 51 3.95 6.60 13.55
CA ARG A 51 4.52 7.96 13.50
C ARG A 51 5.26 8.24 12.18
N SER A 52 5.37 7.21 11.34
CA SER A 52 5.95 7.26 10.02
C SER A 52 5.31 6.22 9.11
N CYS A 53 5.28 6.50 7.82
CA CYS A 53 4.96 5.54 6.78
C CYS A 53 5.76 5.87 5.51
N PHE A 54 5.82 4.92 4.59
CA PHE A 54 6.39 5.11 3.26
C PHE A 54 5.28 4.98 2.22
N LEU A 55 5.08 6.02 1.42
CA LEU A 55 4.15 5.99 0.29
C LEU A 55 4.94 5.67 -0.98
N ALA A 56 4.70 4.47 -1.52
CA ALA A 56 5.23 4.06 -2.81
C ALA A 56 4.22 4.38 -3.93
N SER A 57 4.71 4.94 -5.02
CA SER A 57 3.93 5.25 -6.23
C SER A 57 4.76 4.95 -7.47
N ALA A 58 4.12 4.96 -8.64
CA ALA A 58 4.79 4.92 -9.92
C ALA A 58 4.28 6.06 -10.79
N SER A 59 5.15 6.66 -11.60
CA SER A 59 4.71 7.59 -12.64
C SER A 59 3.87 6.86 -13.68
N ALA A 60 3.18 7.61 -14.57
CA ALA A 60 2.47 7.04 -15.70
C ALA A 60 3.37 6.16 -16.61
N ALA A 61 4.68 6.45 -16.65
CA ALA A 61 5.68 5.65 -17.37
C ALA A 61 6.24 4.46 -16.54
N GLY A 62 5.66 4.16 -15.38
CA GLY A 62 6.06 3.03 -14.53
C GLY A 62 7.34 3.25 -13.71
N ARG A 63 7.84 4.49 -13.60
CA ARG A 63 9.05 4.77 -12.83
C ARG A 63 8.71 4.82 -11.34
N PRO A 64 9.35 4.00 -10.47
CA PRO A 64 8.99 3.91 -9.06
C PRO A 64 9.46 5.14 -8.28
N TYR A 65 8.69 5.51 -7.26
CA TYR A 65 9.02 6.59 -6.34
C TYR A 65 8.53 6.26 -4.92
N ILE A 66 9.32 6.61 -3.91
CA ILE A 66 8.98 6.39 -2.50
C ILE A 66 9.17 7.71 -1.73
N GLN A 67 8.16 8.06 -0.94
CA GLN A 67 8.20 9.21 -0.04
C GLN A 67 8.04 8.74 1.41
N HIS A 68 8.92 9.22 2.28
CA HIS A 68 8.71 9.12 3.72
C HIS A 68 7.70 10.18 4.16
N ARG A 69 6.71 9.77 4.95
CA ARG A 69 5.73 10.65 5.57
C ARG A 69 5.75 10.41 7.08
N GLY A 70 5.77 11.47 7.87
CA GLY A 70 5.88 11.35 9.33
C GLY A 70 5.08 12.40 10.08
N GLY A 71 4.72 12.06 11.31
CA GLY A 71 3.96 12.93 12.21
C GLY A 71 3.79 12.29 13.60
N PRO A 72 3.12 12.99 14.53
CA PRO A 72 2.70 12.38 15.79
C PRO A 72 1.78 11.17 15.56
N ALA A 73 1.61 10.30 16.56
CA ALA A 73 0.60 9.24 16.48
C ALA A 73 -0.78 9.83 16.13
N GLY A 74 -1.49 9.20 15.22
CA GLY A 74 -2.75 9.69 14.64
C GLY A 74 -2.59 10.62 13.42
N PHE A 75 -1.36 10.85 12.92
CA PHE A 75 -1.16 11.59 11.66
C PHE A 75 -1.75 10.85 10.44
N LEU A 76 -1.70 9.52 10.48
CA LEU A 76 -2.39 8.62 9.57
C LEU A 76 -3.69 8.16 10.23
N LYS A 77 -4.81 8.39 9.56
CA LYS A 77 -6.16 8.12 10.06
C LYS A 77 -6.80 7.00 9.26
N VAL A 78 -7.61 6.18 9.92
CA VAL A 78 -8.59 5.31 9.27
C VAL A 78 -9.90 6.10 9.15
N LEU A 79 -10.39 6.28 7.92
CA LEU A 79 -11.64 7.02 7.66
C LEU A 79 -12.84 6.06 7.60
N ASP A 80 -12.62 4.86 7.06
CA ASP A 80 -13.56 3.74 7.01
C ASP A 80 -12.80 2.41 6.81
N SER A 81 -13.49 1.29 6.61
CA SER A 81 -12.85 -0.04 6.48
C SER A 81 -11.94 -0.19 5.25
N ARG A 82 -11.94 0.75 4.31
CA ARG A 82 -11.15 0.69 3.06
C ARG A 82 -10.33 1.96 2.81
N THR A 83 -10.44 2.96 3.68
CA THR A 83 -9.89 4.30 3.39
C THR A 83 -8.98 4.78 4.50
N LEU A 84 -7.76 5.20 4.10
CA LEU A 84 -6.81 5.90 4.95
C LEU A 84 -6.75 7.38 4.57
N GLY A 85 -6.59 8.25 5.57
CA GLY A 85 -6.44 9.68 5.40
C GLY A 85 -5.16 10.20 6.04
N MET A 86 -4.46 11.09 5.35
CA MET A 86 -3.29 11.80 5.88
C MET A 86 -3.32 13.22 5.31
N ALA A 87 -3.01 14.22 6.14
CA ALA A 87 -2.86 15.59 5.64
C ALA A 87 -1.56 15.71 4.82
N ASP A 88 -1.66 16.14 3.57
CA ASP A 88 -0.50 16.50 2.74
C ASP A 88 -0.34 18.02 2.73
N LEU A 89 0.39 18.54 3.72
CA LEU A 89 0.74 19.95 3.78
C LEU A 89 2.12 20.12 3.15
N ALA A 90 2.18 20.78 1.99
CA ALA A 90 3.44 21.11 1.34
C ALA A 90 4.30 21.98 2.29
N THR A 91 5.48 21.51 2.65
CA THR A 91 6.37 22.19 3.61
C THR A 91 7.35 23.16 2.95
N SER A 92 7.12 23.64 1.72
CA SER A 92 8.03 24.60 1.09
C SER A 92 7.33 25.58 0.14
N PRO A 93 7.58 26.90 0.25
CA PRO A 93 7.12 27.90 -0.72
C PRO A 93 7.85 27.85 -2.09
N THR A 94 8.79 26.92 -2.29
CA THR A 94 9.72 26.96 -3.44
C THR A 94 9.92 25.63 -4.16
N GLU A 95 9.14 24.61 -3.85
CA GLU A 95 9.07 23.43 -4.72
C GLU A 95 7.84 23.57 -5.59
N GLN A 96 8.07 23.57 -6.91
CA GLN A 96 7.00 23.57 -7.90
C GLN A 96 5.99 22.48 -7.52
N PRO A 97 4.68 22.75 -7.57
CA PRO A 97 3.69 21.72 -7.32
C PRO A 97 3.99 20.56 -8.27
N LEU A 98 4.20 19.36 -7.72
CA LEU A 98 4.17 18.14 -8.50
C LEU A 98 2.75 18.01 -9.05
N ILE A 99 2.52 18.59 -10.23
CA ILE A 99 1.31 18.37 -11.00
C ILE A 99 1.36 16.91 -11.43
N ILE A 100 0.72 16.05 -10.65
CA ILE A 100 0.31 14.73 -11.11
C ILE A 100 -0.89 14.99 -12.03
N SER A 101 -0.62 15.26 -13.31
CA SER A 101 -1.64 15.17 -14.36
C SER A 101 -1.91 13.70 -14.59
N ALA A 102 -3.18 13.32 -14.40
CA ALA A 102 -3.74 12.02 -14.74
C ALA A 102 -3.85 11.85 -16.27
#